data_AF-A0AA36DLQ4-F1
#
_entry.id   AF-A0AA36DLQ4-F1
#
_cell.length_a   1.000
_cell.length_b   1.000
_cell.length_c   1.000
_cell.angle_alpha   90.00
_cell.angle_beta   90.00
_cell.angle_gamma   90.00
#
_symmetry.space_group_name_H-M   'P 1'
#
loop_
_entity.id
_entity.type
_entity.pdbx_description
1 polymer ?
#
loop_
_entity_poly.entity_id
_entity_poly.type
_entity_poly.pdbx_seq_one_letter_code
_entity_poly.pdbx_strand_id
1 'polypeptide(L)'
;MLFLSYSIYEVSKLTEQFQQLKEHLTSASNDTGKEPRTDRLVAWIEGRGERPLNTYLRHVVEMFRMMGYDVVSGSEPQNWDVLWTHEYSLMDDRYTNAIRNAKPHQFVNHIAGSGYYTSKVSLATSLSESKNALKAFQLPKEKEALLSFAKSNPNLMWVQKDNTHRNIIVRKLEEMNLEKENSFVQQFVDKPLLIDNRKFDIGVYTVVTSTSTSCLHLRWGRFDQVLCGELQSLRCE
;
A
#
# COMPACT_ATOMS: atom_id res chain seq x y z
N MET A 1 -19.34 0.03 -18.10
CA MET A 1 -18.92 -0.87 -17.00
C MET A 1 -17.79 -1.73 -17.57
N LEU A 2 -16.53 -1.37 -17.33
CA LEU A 2 -15.36 -2.12 -17.82
C LEU A 2 -14.89 -3.05 -16.70
N PHE A 3 -15.32 -4.31 -16.74
CA PHE A 3 -14.68 -5.37 -15.96
C PHE A 3 -13.42 -5.78 -16.72
N LEU A 4 -12.24 -5.40 -16.20
CA LEU A 4 -10.99 -6.02 -16.61
C LEU A 4 -10.84 -7.34 -15.83
N SER A 5 -11.50 -8.40 -16.29
CA SER A 5 -11.17 -9.75 -15.86
C SER A 5 -9.83 -10.14 -16.48
N TYR A 6 -8.76 -10.13 -15.71
CA TYR A 6 -7.50 -10.75 -16.16
C TYR A 6 -7.58 -12.25 -15.93
N SER A 7 -7.33 -12.99 -17.01
CA SER A 7 -7.28 -14.46 -17.02
C SER A 7 -6.14 -14.95 -16.14
N ILE A 8 -6.36 -16.04 -15.39
CA ILE A 8 -5.36 -16.79 -14.59
C ILE A 8 -4.09 -17.06 -15.42
N TYR A 9 -4.23 -17.16 -16.74
CA TYR A 9 -3.15 -17.29 -17.70
C TYR A 9 -2.07 -16.19 -17.60
N GLU A 10 -2.45 -14.92 -17.45
CA GLU A 10 -1.50 -13.80 -17.37
C GLU A 10 -0.68 -13.83 -16.07
N VAL A 11 -1.29 -14.31 -14.98
CA VAL A 11 -0.60 -14.50 -13.69
C VAL A 11 0.40 -15.66 -13.75
N SER A 12 0.04 -16.75 -14.45
CA SER A 12 0.96 -17.85 -14.73
C SER A 12 2.17 -17.37 -15.53
N LYS A 13 1.92 -16.57 -16.57
CA LYS A 13 2.96 -16.03 -17.45
C LYS A 13 3.94 -15.11 -16.72
N LEU A 14 3.46 -14.26 -15.82
CA LEU A 14 4.33 -13.43 -14.96
C LEU A 14 5.17 -14.27 -13.99
N THR A 15 4.61 -15.37 -13.48
CA THR A 15 5.33 -16.29 -12.59
C THR A 15 6.43 -17.04 -13.34
N GLU A 16 6.16 -17.50 -14.57
CA GLU A 16 7.15 -18.11 -15.46
C GLU A 16 8.28 -17.13 -15.83
N GLN A 17 7.94 -15.89 -16.18
CA GLN A 17 8.93 -14.84 -16.46
C GLN A 17 9.85 -14.57 -15.25
N PHE A 18 9.29 -14.60 -14.04
CA PHE A 18 10.08 -14.45 -12.81
C PHE A 18 11.04 -15.63 -12.58
N GLN A 19 10.61 -16.87 -12.87
CA GLN A 19 11.49 -18.04 -12.79
C GLN A 19 12.59 -18.01 -13.85
N GLN A 20 12.26 -17.63 -15.09
CA GLN A 20 13.25 -17.47 -16.16
C GLN A 20 14.29 -16.40 -15.81
N LEU A 21 13.88 -15.28 -15.21
CA LEU A 21 14.80 -14.25 -14.73
C LEU A 21 15.72 -14.80 -13.63
N LYS A 22 15.19 -15.61 -12.70
CA LYS A 22 15.96 -16.25 -11.64
C LYS A 22 17.02 -17.21 -12.20
N GLU A 23 16.66 -18.00 -13.21
CA GLU A 23 17.59 -18.89 -13.90
C GLU A 23 18.68 -18.10 -14.63
N HIS A 24 18.32 -17.02 -15.34
CA HIS A 24 19.27 -16.16 -16.05
C HIS A 24 20.28 -15.45 -15.14
N LEU A 25 19.82 -14.95 -13.99
CA LEU A 25 20.70 -14.32 -12.99
C LEU A 25 21.65 -15.34 -12.36
N THR A 26 21.21 -16.58 -12.20
CA THR A 26 22.03 -17.67 -11.67
C THR A 26 23.07 -18.14 -12.69
N SER A 27 22.73 -18.16 -13.99
CA SER A 27 23.65 -18.54 -15.07
C SER A 27 24.64 -17.44 -15.46
N ALA A 28 24.25 -16.16 -15.38
CA ALA A 28 25.12 -15.02 -15.67
C ALA A 28 26.27 -14.87 -14.65
N SER A 29 26.16 -15.49 -13.47
CA SER A 29 27.24 -15.56 -12.49
C SER A 29 28.39 -16.51 -12.90
N ASN A 30 28.23 -17.32 -13.96
CA ASN A 30 29.17 -18.37 -14.35
C ASN A 30 29.91 -18.12 -15.67
N ASP A 31 29.69 -17.00 -16.37
CA ASP A 31 30.39 -16.71 -17.62
C ASP A 31 30.69 -15.22 -17.80
N THR A 32 31.94 -14.83 -17.59
CA THR A 32 32.77 -14.02 -18.52
C THR A 32 34.04 -13.55 -17.81
N GLY A 33 35.19 -13.80 -18.45
CA GLY A 33 36.51 -13.31 -18.04
C GLY A 33 36.69 -11.80 -18.23
N LYS A 34 35.96 -11.01 -17.43
CA LYS A 34 36.28 -9.61 -17.13
C LYS A 34 36.65 -9.53 -15.65
N GLU A 35 37.69 -8.76 -15.32
CA GLU A 35 38.08 -8.54 -13.92
C GLU A 35 36.84 -8.17 -13.08
N PRO A 36 36.61 -8.84 -11.94
CA PRO A 36 35.41 -8.64 -11.16
C PRO A 36 35.38 -7.22 -10.62
N ARG A 37 34.33 -6.47 -10.91
CA ARG A 37 33.96 -5.33 -10.05
C ARG A 37 33.73 -5.91 -8.66
N THR A 38 34.61 -5.59 -7.73
CA THR A 38 34.62 -6.10 -6.36
C THR A 38 33.50 -5.54 -5.49
N ASP A 39 32.73 -4.57 -5.96
CA ASP A 39 31.65 -3.97 -5.20
C ASP A 39 30.32 -4.65 -5.55
N ARG A 40 29.89 -5.57 -4.67
CA ARG A 40 28.52 -6.08 -4.66
C ARG A 40 27.57 -4.92 -4.41
N LEU A 41 26.41 -4.95 -5.07
CA LEU A 41 25.36 -3.95 -4.84
C LEU A 41 24.90 -4.00 -3.39
N VAL A 42 24.68 -2.84 -2.76
CA VAL A 42 24.33 -2.75 -1.34
C VAL A 42 22.88 -2.34 -1.18
N ALA A 43 22.11 -3.17 -0.48
CA ALA A 43 20.74 -2.86 -0.07
C ALA A 43 20.73 -2.47 1.42
N TRP A 44 20.51 -1.20 1.70
CA TRP A 44 20.31 -0.68 3.05
C TRP A 44 18.84 -0.83 3.45
N ILE A 45 18.55 -1.77 4.36
CA ILE A 45 17.18 -2.13 4.75
C ILE A 45 16.94 -1.74 6.21
N GLU A 46 15.83 -1.05 6.47
CA GLU A 46 15.47 -0.52 7.79
C GLU A 46 13.99 -0.71 8.13
N GLY A 47 13.73 -0.88 9.42
CA GLY A 47 12.40 -0.87 9.99
C GLY A 47 12.44 -0.57 11.48
N ARG A 48 11.32 -0.18 12.08
CA ARG A 48 11.23 0.04 13.54
C ARG A 48 11.08 -1.26 14.33
N GLY A 49 11.48 -1.22 15.59
CA GLY A 49 11.33 -2.32 16.55
C GLY A 49 12.52 -3.28 16.59
N GLU A 50 12.35 -4.38 17.32
CA GLU A 50 13.41 -5.35 17.51
C GLU A 50 13.60 -6.26 16.29
N ARG A 51 14.83 -6.30 15.76
CA ARG A 51 15.26 -7.22 14.69
C ARG A 51 14.28 -7.25 13.49
N PRO A 52 13.97 -6.10 12.87
CA PRO A 52 12.95 -6.00 11.80
C PRO A 52 13.29 -6.89 10.59
N LEU A 53 14.58 -7.00 10.25
CA LEU A 53 15.10 -7.84 9.16
C LEU A 53 14.83 -9.34 9.37
N ASN A 54 14.60 -9.79 10.60
CA ASN A 54 14.34 -11.19 10.92
C ASN A 54 12.84 -11.47 11.15
N THR A 55 12.01 -10.43 11.12
CA THR A 55 10.57 -10.52 11.39
C THR A 55 9.78 -10.13 10.14
N TYR A 56 9.17 -8.96 10.12
CA TYR A 56 8.27 -8.55 9.05
C TYR A 56 8.99 -8.12 7.76
N LEU A 57 10.30 -7.83 7.81
CA LEU A 57 11.11 -7.56 6.61
C LEU A 57 11.90 -8.76 6.09
N ARG A 58 11.76 -9.95 6.71
CA ARG A 58 12.51 -11.15 6.33
C ARG A 58 12.45 -11.44 4.83
N HIS A 59 11.25 -11.38 4.24
CA HIS A 59 11.09 -11.66 2.81
C HIS A 59 11.71 -10.61 1.90
N VAL A 60 11.73 -9.33 2.32
CA VAL A 60 12.43 -8.28 1.57
C VAL A 60 13.94 -8.56 1.58
N VAL A 61 14.49 -8.90 2.74
CA VAL A 61 15.90 -9.27 2.90
C VAL A 61 16.27 -10.48 2.04
N GLU A 62 15.48 -11.54 2.07
CA GLU A 62 15.68 -12.74 1.26
C GLU A 62 15.68 -12.41 -0.23
N MET A 63 14.73 -11.59 -0.69
CA MET A 63 14.65 -11.17 -2.10
C MET A 63 15.89 -10.40 -2.55
N PHE A 64 16.38 -9.44 -1.77
CA PHE A 64 17.60 -8.70 -2.11
C PHE A 64 18.84 -9.61 -2.15
N ARG A 65 18.98 -10.52 -1.19
CA ARG A 65 20.06 -11.52 -1.19
C ARG A 65 19.99 -12.44 -2.41
N MET A 66 18.80 -12.88 -2.79
CA MET A 66 18.59 -13.69 -4.00
C MET A 66 18.96 -12.94 -5.28
N MET A 67 18.81 -11.61 -5.30
CA MET A 67 19.23 -10.75 -6.41
C MET A 67 20.73 -10.40 -6.37
N GLY A 68 21.49 -10.94 -5.42
CA GLY A 68 22.93 -10.73 -5.31
C GLY A 68 23.35 -9.47 -4.54
N TYR A 69 22.43 -8.82 -3.82
CA TYR A 69 22.76 -7.67 -2.98
C TYR A 69 23.34 -8.11 -1.63
N ASP A 70 24.33 -7.34 -1.16
CA ASP A 70 24.72 -7.35 0.24
C ASP A 70 23.73 -6.49 1.05
N VAL A 71 23.01 -7.14 1.96
CA VAL A 71 22.00 -6.47 2.79
C VAL A 71 22.62 -5.96 4.09
N VAL A 72 22.50 -4.66 4.33
CA VAL A 72 23.01 -3.97 5.53
C VAL A 72 21.89 -3.23 6.27
N SER A 73 22.09 -3.00 7.57
CA SER A 73 21.19 -2.23 8.44
C SER A 73 22.00 -1.51 9.51
N GLY A 74 21.49 -0.41 10.06
CA GLY A 74 22.14 0.43 11.05
C GLY A 74 22.47 1.82 10.51
N SER A 75 23.65 2.33 10.81
CA SER A 75 24.11 3.62 10.29
C SER A 75 24.14 3.63 8.76
N GLU A 76 24.04 4.83 8.18
CA GLU A 76 24.20 5.03 6.73
C GLU A 76 25.52 4.39 6.26
N PRO A 77 25.49 3.45 5.30
CA PRO A 77 26.70 2.83 4.76
C PRO A 77 27.44 3.81 3.85
N GLN A 78 28.76 3.59 3.69
CA GLN A 78 29.60 4.44 2.84
C GLN A 78 29.12 4.47 1.37
N ASN A 79 28.62 3.34 0.88
CA ASN A 79 27.98 3.19 -0.43
C ASN A 79 26.70 2.37 -0.26
N TRP A 80 25.65 2.74 -1.00
CA TRP A 80 24.39 2.00 -1.11
C TRP A 80 23.80 2.16 -2.51
N ASP A 81 23.00 1.20 -2.95
CA ASP A 81 22.30 1.22 -4.24
C ASP A 81 20.79 1.27 -4.04
N VAL A 82 20.28 0.63 -2.98
CA VAL A 82 18.87 0.65 -2.62
C VAL A 82 18.71 0.97 -1.14
N LEU A 83 17.91 1.99 -0.83
CA LEU A 83 17.38 2.25 0.51
C LEU A 83 15.95 1.71 0.57
N TRP A 84 15.73 0.70 1.40
CA TRP A 84 14.41 0.13 1.63
C TRP A 84 13.99 0.32 3.09
N THR A 85 13.00 1.17 3.33
CA THR A 85 12.46 1.39 4.67
C THR A 85 11.03 0.90 4.76
N HIS A 86 10.66 0.29 5.89
CA HIS A 86 9.26 -0.05 6.17
C HIS A 86 8.42 1.21 6.40
N GLU A 87 8.87 2.08 7.29
CA GLU A 87 8.24 3.37 7.54
C GLU A 87 8.60 4.38 6.44
N TYR A 88 7.78 5.44 6.33
CA TYR A 88 7.97 6.48 5.33
C TYR A 88 9.31 7.24 5.54
N SER A 89 10.26 7.07 4.62
CA SER A 89 11.64 7.54 4.79
C SER A 89 11.84 9.04 4.65
N LEU A 90 10.99 9.72 3.87
CA LEU A 90 11.18 11.12 3.48
C LEU A 90 10.84 12.14 4.58
N MET A 91 10.34 11.68 5.72
CA MET A 91 10.08 12.50 6.92
C MET A 91 10.97 12.10 8.11
N ASP A 92 11.85 11.13 7.92
CA ASP A 92 12.76 10.69 8.97
C ASP A 92 14.13 11.35 8.75
N ASP A 93 14.58 12.13 9.72
CA ASP A 93 15.86 12.86 9.66
C ASP A 93 17.05 11.91 9.46
N ARG A 94 16.91 10.64 9.88
CA ARG A 94 17.92 9.60 9.70
C ARG A 94 18.23 9.32 8.23
N TYR A 95 17.25 9.45 7.33
CA TYR A 95 17.40 9.12 5.92
C TYR A 95 17.37 10.36 5.02
N THR A 96 16.82 11.47 5.51
CA THR A 96 16.60 12.66 4.70
C THR A 96 17.88 13.18 4.04
N ASN A 97 19.02 13.16 4.75
CA ASN A 97 20.30 13.58 4.19
C ASN A 97 20.81 12.62 3.10
N ALA A 98 20.73 11.31 3.34
CA ALA A 98 21.12 10.29 2.37
C ALA A 98 20.29 10.40 1.08
N ILE A 99 18.98 10.62 1.22
CA ILE A 99 18.05 10.74 0.08
C ILE A 99 18.28 12.04 -0.70
N ARG A 100 18.51 13.17 -0.01
CA ARG A 100 18.79 14.46 -0.69
C ARG A 100 20.09 14.43 -1.49
N ASN A 101 21.07 13.68 -1.02
CA ASN A 101 22.39 13.54 -1.66
C ASN A 101 22.48 12.29 -2.55
N ALA A 102 21.36 11.63 -2.83
CA ALA A 102 21.34 10.40 -3.59
C ALA A 102 21.86 10.59 -5.02
N LYS A 103 22.68 9.65 -5.47
CA LYS A 103 23.25 9.58 -6.83
C LYS A 103 22.20 9.00 -7.80
N PRO A 104 22.33 9.24 -9.12
CA PRO A 104 21.33 8.79 -10.11
C PRO A 104 21.05 7.27 -10.16
N HIS A 105 21.95 6.43 -9.66
CA HIS A 105 21.76 4.97 -9.59
C HIS A 105 21.12 4.49 -8.28
N GLN A 106 20.92 5.39 -7.32
CA GLN A 106 20.42 5.04 -6.00
C GLN A 106 18.88 5.13 -5.97
N PHE A 107 18.25 4.11 -5.42
CA PHE A 107 16.79 3.97 -5.39
C PHE A 107 16.24 3.95 -3.97
N VAL A 108 15.08 4.60 -3.78
CA VAL A 108 14.33 4.58 -2.53
C VAL A 108 12.94 4.02 -2.80
N ASN A 109 12.41 3.18 -1.90
CA ASN A 109 11.10 2.56 -2.06
C ASN A 109 9.90 3.47 -1.73
N HIS A 110 10.13 4.76 -1.47
CA HIS A 110 9.10 5.75 -1.14
C HIS A 110 9.13 6.93 -2.10
N ILE A 111 7.95 7.42 -2.45
CA ILE A 111 7.76 8.60 -3.30
C ILE A 111 7.38 9.80 -2.42
N ALA A 112 7.94 10.97 -2.71
CA ALA A 112 7.59 12.20 -2.02
C ALA A 112 6.09 12.51 -2.15
N GLY A 113 5.44 12.74 -1.01
CA GLY A 113 4.00 13.01 -0.93
C GLY A 113 3.13 11.76 -1.00
N SER A 114 3.70 10.54 -1.07
CA SER A 114 2.91 9.31 -1.14
C SER A 114 1.98 9.08 0.05
N GLY A 115 2.32 9.65 1.21
CA GLY A 115 1.43 9.72 2.38
C GLY A 115 0.03 10.26 2.09
N TYR A 116 -0.12 11.12 1.08
CA TYR A 116 -1.42 11.71 0.73
C TYR A 116 -2.41 10.69 0.14
N TYR A 117 -1.92 9.70 -0.60
CA TYR A 117 -2.77 8.65 -1.18
C TYR A 117 -2.71 7.32 -0.42
N THR A 118 -1.73 7.13 0.48
CA THR A 118 -1.66 5.94 1.37
C THR A 118 -2.37 6.16 2.70
N SER A 119 -2.59 7.42 3.12
CA SER A 119 -3.42 7.75 4.28
C SER A 119 -4.90 7.54 3.97
N LYS A 120 -5.58 6.74 4.79
CA LYS A 120 -7.02 6.45 4.65
C LYS A 120 -7.88 7.71 4.66
N VAL A 121 -7.58 8.64 5.57
CA VAL A 121 -8.34 9.88 5.72
C VAL A 121 -8.16 10.74 4.49
N SER A 122 -6.91 11.03 4.13
CA SER A 122 -6.56 11.88 3.00
C SER A 122 -7.13 11.32 1.70
N LEU A 123 -7.02 10.01 1.46
CA LEU A 123 -7.56 9.39 0.26
C LEU A 123 -9.10 9.48 0.22
N ALA A 124 -9.78 9.15 1.33
CA ALA A 124 -11.24 9.12 1.37
C ALA A 124 -11.84 10.52 1.22
N THR A 125 -11.26 11.54 1.86
CA THR A 125 -11.78 12.91 1.82
C THR A 125 -11.43 13.60 0.49
N SER A 126 -10.20 13.44 -0.01
CA SER A 126 -9.79 14.08 -1.28
C SER A 126 -10.50 13.52 -2.50
N LEU A 127 -10.93 12.25 -2.47
CA LEU A 127 -11.71 11.67 -3.56
C LEU A 127 -13.22 11.88 -3.40
N SER A 128 -13.69 12.41 -2.27
CA SER A 128 -15.12 12.52 -1.97
C SER A 128 -15.89 13.33 -3.01
N GLU A 129 -15.24 14.27 -3.71
CA GLU A 129 -15.86 15.06 -4.77
C GLU A 129 -15.98 14.31 -6.11
N SER A 130 -15.26 13.19 -6.27
CA SER A 130 -15.28 12.39 -7.49
C SER A 130 -16.60 11.64 -7.67
N LYS A 131 -17.11 11.59 -8.90
CA LYS A 131 -18.41 10.98 -9.24
C LYS A 131 -18.52 9.49 -8.90
N ASN A 132 -17.39 8.78 -8.89
CA ASN A 132 -17.35 7.32 -8.65
C ASN A 132 -16.83 6.94 -7.26
N ALA A 133 -16.57 7.92 -6.39
CA ALA A 133 -16.09 7.67 -5.04
C ALA A 133 -17.25 7.73 -4.04
N LEU A 134 -17.14 6.91 -3.00
CA LEU A 134 -18.04 6.98 -1.85
C LEU A 134 -17.82 8.30 -1.11
N LYS A 135 -18.91 8.95 -0.70
CA LYS A 135 -18.81 10.17 0.09
C LYS A 135 -18.19 9.86 1.45
N ALA A 136 -17.24 10.70 1.84
CA ALA A 136 -16.58 10.64 3.13
C ALA A 136 -16.41 12.04 3.70
N PHE A 137 -16.48 12.15 5.02
CA PHE A 137 -16.45 13.41 5.76
C PHE A 137 -15.56 13.23 7.00
N GLN A 138 -14.58 14.11 7.15
CA GLN A 138 -13.70 14.16 8.31
C GLN A 138 -14.44 14.76 9.51
N LEU A 139 -14.39 14.09 10.65
CA LEU A 139 -14.98 14.60 11.89
C LEU A 139 -13.93 15.22 12.81
N PRO A 140 -14.30 16.24 13.59
CA PRO A 140 -15.59 16.96 13.56
C PRO A 140 -15.69 18.01 12.44
N LYS A 141 -14.61 18.26 11.71
CA LYS A 141 -14.45 19.38 10.76
C LYS A 141 -15.55 19.50 9.69
N GLU A 142 -16.08 18.39 9.19
CA GLU A 142 -17.04 18.34 8.08
C GLU A 142 -18.43 17.83 8.53
N LYS A 143 -18.73 17.94 9.82
CA LYS A 143 -19.99 17.47 10.41
C LYS A 143 -21.22 18.09 9.74
N GLU A 144 -21.22 19.40 9.51
CA GLU A 144 -22.35 20.12 8.93
C GLU A 144 -22.60 19.69 7.48
N ALA A 145 -21.53 19.44 6.73
CA ALA A 145 -21.59 18.91 5.37
C ALA A 145 -22.16 17.50 5.34
N LEU A 146 -21.74 16.63 6.27
CA LEU A 146 -22.29 15.29 6.45
C LEU A 146 -23.80 15.33 6.76
N LEU A 147 -24.22 16.17 7.70
CA LEU A 147 -25.64 16.32 8.06
C LEU A 147 -26.48 16.82 6.88
N SER A 148 -25.99 17.81 6.14
CA SER A 148 -26.67 18.33 4.95
C SER A 148 -26.83 17.25 3.86
N PHE A 149 -25.76 16.48 3.61
CA PHE A 149 -25.79 15.39 2.63
C PHE A 149 -26.73 14.26 3.06
N ALA A 150 -26.71 13.87 4.33
CA ALA A 150 -27.55 12.81 4.87
C ALA A 150 -29.05 13.16 4.86
N LYS A 151 -29.41 14.43 5.08
CA LYS A 151 -30.81 14.90 4.93
C LYS A 151 -31.37 14.62 3.55
N SER A 152 -30.54 14.75 2.52
CA SER A 152 -30.94 14.46 1.13
C SER A 152 -30.90 12.97 0.80
N ASN A 153 -30.33 12.14 1.68
CA ASN A 153 -30.10 10.70 1.46
C ASN A 153 -30.39 9.88 2.73
N PRO A 154 -31.63 9.87 3.24
CA PRO A 154 -31.97 9.33 4.57
C PRO A 154 -31.81 7.81 4.70
N ASN A 155 -31.81 7.08 3.59
CA ASN A 155 -31.73 5.62 3.58
C ASN A 155 -30.28 5.09 3.56
N LEU A 156 -29.28 5.98 3.53
CA LEU A 156 -27.88 5.57 3.51
C LEU A 156 -27.44 5.07 4.89
N MET A 157 -26.72 3.96 4.86
CA MET A 157 -25.95 3.47 6.00
C MET A 157 -24.55 4.07 5.97
N TRP A 158 -23.96 4.21 7.15
CA TRP A 158 -22.68 4.87 7.32
C TRP A 158 -21.70 3.98 8.07
N VAL A 159 -20.41 4.22 7.85
CA VAL A 159 -19.32 3.62 8.62
C VAL A 159 -18.50 4.72 9.25
N GLN A 160 -18.36 4.69 10.57
CA GLN A 160 -17.40 5.53 11.28
C GLN A 160 -16.10 4.74 11.50
N LYS A 161 -14.97 5.36 11.17
CA LYS A 161 -13.64 4.75 11.31
C LYS A 161 -12.72 5.70 12.06
N ASP A 162 -11.96 5.14 12.99
CA ASP A 162 -10.87 5.85 13.67
C ASP A 162 -9.60 5.77 12.81
N ASN A 163 -8.77 6.81 12.92
CA ASN A 163 -7.49 6.84 12.22
C ASN A 163 -6.50 5.75 12.68
N THR A 164 -6.77 5.10 13.82
CA THR A 164 -5.92 4.08 14.46
C THR A 164 -6.38 2.63 14.19
N HIS A 165 -7.20 2.40 13.15
CA HIS A 165 -7.56 1.07 12.64
C HIS A 165 -8.38 0.16 13.59
N ARG A 166 -8.94 0.68 14.68
CA ARG A 166 -9.84 -0.09 15.58
C ARG A 166 -11.25 0.50 15.55
N ASN A 167 -12.26 -0.32 15.81
CA ASN A 167 -13.68 0.06 15.92
C ASN A 167 -14.33 0.55 14.62
N ILE A 168 -14.46 -0.34 13.63
CA ILE A 168 -15.31 -0.09 12.46
C ILE A 168 -16.75 -0.41 12.85
N ILE A 169 -17.62 0.60 12.87
CA ILE A 169 -19.01 0.42 13.28
C ILE A 169 -19.90 0.89 12.12
N VAL A 170 -20.79 0.01 11.67
CA VAL A 170 -21.84 0.32 10.69
C VAL A 170 -23.09 0.70 11.46
N ARG A 171 -23.58 1.94 11.28
CA ARG A 171 -24.80 2.43 11.95
C ARG A 171 -25.53 3.44 11.08
N LYS A 172 -26.75 3.77 11.51
CA LYS A 172 -27.43 4.98 11.05
C LYS A 172 -26.75 6.22 11.65
N LEU A 173 -26.94 7.36 11.01
CA LEU A 173 -26.22 8.58 11.38
C LEU A 173 -26.58 9.08 12.80
N GLU A 174 -27.82 8.85 13.22
CA GLU A 174 -28.36 9.30 14.52
C GLU A 174 -27.69 8.57 15.70
N GLU A 175 -27.11 7.40 15.46
CA GLU A 175 -26.46 6.56 16.48
C GLU A 175 -24.94 6.79 16.54
N MET A 176 -24.40 7.70 15.72
CA MET A 176 -22.96 7.97 15.62
C MET A 176 -22.52 9.12 16.51
N ASN A 177 -21.30 9.01 17.05
CA ASN A 177 -20.67 10.14 17.73
C ASN A 177 -19.98 11.05 16.71
N LEU A 178 -20.69 12.09 16.28
CA LEU A 178 -20.19 13.05 15.27
C LEU A 178 -19.15 14.04 15.81
N GLU A 179 -18.97 14.12 17.13
CA GLU A 179 -17.94 14.96 17.77
C GLU A 179 -16.60 14.23 17.95
N LYS A 180 -16.52 12.98 17.46
CA LYS A 180 -15.34 12.17 17.67
C LYS A 180 -14.16 12.69 16.86
N GLU A 181 -13.19 13.25 17.57
CA GLU A 181 -11.89 13.65 17.03
C GLU A 181 -11.14 12.50 16.36
N ASN A 182 -10.32 12.83 15.37
CA ASN A 182 -9.49 11.86 14.62
C ASN A 182 -10.28 10.68 14.04
N SER A 183 -11.51 10.95 13.61
CA SER A 183 -12.34 9.97 12.93
C SER A 183 -12.89 10.55 11.62
N PHE A 184 -13.39 9.67 10.77
CA PHE A 184 -14.14 10.06 9.58
C PHE A 184 -15.33 9.13 9.39
N VAL A 185 -16.35 9.65 8.73
CA VAL A 185 -17.56 8.93 8.36
C VAL A 185 -17.55 8.73 6.86
N GLN A 186 -17.88 7.53 6.40
CA GLN A 186 -17.94 7.17 4.99
C GLN A 186 -19.24 6.44 4.70
N GLN A 187 -19.82 6.69 3.52
CA GLN A 187 -20.98 5.94 3.03
C GLN A 187 -20.68 4.43 3.02
N PHE A 188 -21.60 3.63 3.56
CA PHE A 188 -21.51 2.18 3.53
C PHE A 188 -22.03 1.62 2.19
N VAL A 189 -21.36 0.60 1.67
CA VAL A 189 -21.82 -0.17 0.51
C VAL A 189 -22.71 -1.30 1.02
N ASP A 190 -24.02 -1.09 0.98
CA ASP A 190 -25.05 -2.01 1.48
C ASP A 190 -25.30 -3.21 0.56
N LYS A 191 -25.03 -3.06 -0.75
CA LYS A 191 -25.17 -4.11 -1.76
C LYS A 191 -23.83 -4.42 -2.44
N PRO A 192 -22.86 -5.02 -1.72
CA PRO A 192 -21.59 -5.40 -2.31
C PRO A 192 -21.76 -6.58 -3.29
N LEU A 193 -20.80 -6.74 -4.20
CA LEU A 193 -20.67 -7.98 -4.95
C LEU A 193 -20.36 -9.13 -3.98
N LEU A 194 -21.05 -10.25 -4.13
CA LEU A 194 -20.90 -11.43 -3.29
C LEU A 194 -20.32 -12.59 -4.11
N ILE A 195 -19.40 -13.34 -3.51
CA ILE A 195 -18.93 -14.64 -4.00
C ILE A 195 -19.36 -15.66 -2.95
N ASP A 196 -20.10 -16.69 -3.36
CA ASP A 196 -20.69 -17.69 -2.45
C ASP A 196 -21.46 -17.06 -1.28
N ASN A 197 -22.23 -16.01 -1.59
CA ASN A 197 -23.00 -15.23 -0.62
C ASN A 197 -22.15 -14.57 0.48
N ARG A 198 -20.85 -14.38 0.24
CA ARG A 198 -19.91 -13.72 1.16
C ARG A 198 -19.36 -12.45 0.53
N LYS A 199 -19.30 -11.39 1.34
CA LYS A 199 -18.57 -10.17 1.00
C LYS A 199 -17.07 -10.49 0.97
N PHE A 200 -16.36 -9.89 0.04
CA PHE A 200 -14.91 -9.96 -0.06
C PHE A 200 -14.33 -8.58 -0.33
N ASP A 201 -13.05 -8.43 0.00
CA ASP A 201 -12.25 -7.26 -0.36
C ASP A 201 -11.14 -7.69 -1.31
N ILE A 202 -10.72 -6.79 -2.21
CA ILE A 202 -9.64 -7.04 -3.17
C ILE A 202 -8.43 -6.23 -2.73
N GLY A 203 -7.33 -6.93 -2.42
CA GLY A 203 -6.01 -6.34 -2.29
C GLY A 203 -5.32 -6.25 -3.65
N VAL A 204 -4.92 -5.04 -4.04
CA VAL A 204 -4.16 -4.81 -5.28
C VAL A 204 -2.78 -4.27 -4.93
N TYR A 205 -1.73 -5.00 -5.34
CA TYR A 205 -0.35 -4.55 -5.21
C TYR A 205 0.08 -3.81 -6.47
N THR A 206 0.42 -2.54 -6.30
CA THR A 206 0.77 -1.64 -7.39
C THR A 206 2.18 -1.10 -7.19
N VAL A 207 3.02 -1.21 -8.22
CA VAL A 207 4.35 -0.60 -8.22
C VAL A 207 4.32 0.66 -9.07
N VAL A 208 4.67 1.79 -8.45
CA VAL A 208 4.89 3.06 -9.14
C VAL A 208 6.38 3.20 -9.39
N THR A 209 6.82 3.11 -10.64
CA THR A 209 8.26 3.14 -10.98
C THR A 209 8.76 4.54 -11.34
N SER A 210 7.87 5.47 -11.69
CA SER A 210 8.23 6.86 -12.00
C SER A 210 7.03 7.79 -11.84
N THR A 211 7.29 8.98 -11.32
CA THR A 211 6.35 10.11 -11.24
C THR A 211 6.96 11.30 -11.98
N SER A 212 6.83 11.31 -13.30
CA SER A 212 7.12 12.50 -14.10
C SER A 212 5.83 13.30 -14.28
N THR A 213 5.91 14.63 -14.42
CA THR A 213 4.76 15.52 -14.61
C THR A 213 3.90 15.19 -15.83
N SER A 214 4.36 14.32 -16.72
CA SER A 214 3.67 13.90 -17.95
C SER A 214 3.37 12.40 -18.03
N CYS A 215 3.87 11.55 -17.11
CA CYS A 215 3.64 10.11 -17.20
C CYS A 215 3.81 9.39 -15.85
N LEU A 216 2.75 8.71 -15.43
CA LEU A 216 2.73 7.73 -14.33
C LEU A 216 2.82 6.33 -14.97
N HIS A 217 3.91 5.61 -14.75
CA HIS A 217 4.02 4.21 -15.17
C HIS A 217 3.59 3.31 -14.01
N LEU A 218 2.42 2.68 -14.15
CA LEU A 218 1.92 1.68 -13.22
C LEU A 218 2.23 0.29 -13.78
N ARG A 219 3.03 -0.48 -13.05
CA ARG A 219 3.19 -1.91 -13.32
C ARG A 219 2.37 -2.67 -12.28
N TRP A 220 1.35 -3.40 -12.74
CA TRP A 220 0.44 -4.14 -11.89
C TRP A 220 1.06 -5.48 -11.49
N GLY A 221 1.05 -5.78 -10.19
CA GLY A 221 1.40 -7.08 -9.61
C GLY A 221 0.18 -7.76 -8.98
N ARG A 222 0.39 -8.96 -8.40
CA ARG A 222 -0.65 -9.91 -7.93
C ARG A 222 -1.88 -9.29 -7.23
N PHE A 223 -3.00 -9.98 -7.40
CA PHE A 223 -4.24 -9.78 -6.63
C PHE A 223 -4.28 -10.76 -5.48
N ASP A 224 -4.52 -10.26 -4.27
CA ASP A 224 -4.86 -11.10 -3.12
C ASP A 224 -6.33 -10.89 -2.77
N GLN A 225 -7.11 -11.97 -2.82
CA GLN A 225 -8.51 -11.97 -2.43
C GLN A 225 -8.60 -12.29 -0.93
N VAL A 226 -9.15 -11.35 -0.15
CA VAL A 226 -9.45 -11.59 1.27
C VAL A 226 -10.94 -11.89 1.39
N LEU A 227 -11.28 -13.16 1.65
CA LEU A 227 -12.65 -13.58 1.94
C LEU A 227 -12.99 -13.24 3.39
N CYS A 228 -14.14 -12.62 3.61
CA CYS A 228 -14.62 -12.36 4.96
C CYS A 228 -15.09 -13.70 5.59
N GLY A 229 -14.41 -14.12 6.66
CA GLY A 229 -14.92 -15.17 7.55
C GLY A 229 -16.23 -14.71 8.18
N GLU A 230 -17.11 -15.65 8.54
CA GLU A 230 -18.42 -15.38 9.14
C GLU A 230 -18.34 -14.27 10.21
N LEU A 231 -18.93 -13.11 9.90
CA LEU A 231 -19.45 -12.22 10.91
C LEU A 231 -20.46 -13.05 11.70
N GLN A 232 -20.13 -13.40 12.94
CA GLN A 232 -21.09 -13.97 13.88
C GLN A 232 -22.33 -13.06 13.88
N SER A 233 -23.38 -13.53 13.22
CA SER A 233 -24.79 -13.28 13.50
C SER A 233 -25.08 -11.96 14.22
N LEU A 234 -25.05 -10.84 13.50
CA LEU A 234 -25.96 -9.73 13.82
C LEU A 234 -27.31 -10.11 13.23
N ARG A 235 -28.10 -10.87 14.00
CA ARG A 235 -29.54 -11.01 13.76
C ARG A 235 -30.15 -9.63 14.01
N CYS A 236 -30.75 -9.06 12.98
CA CYS A 236 -31.79 -8.07 13.19
C CYS A 236 -33.03 -8.82 13.70
N GLU A 237 -33.39 -8.59 14.95
CA GLU A 237 -34.80 -8.60 15.36
C GLU A 237 -35.41 -7.24 15.03
#